data_AF-Q8LLQ7-F1
#
_entry.id   AF-Q8LLQ7-F1
#
_cell.length_a   1.000
_cell.length_b   1.000
_cell.length_c   1.000
_cell.angle_alpha   90.00
_cell.angle_beta   90.00
_cell.angle_gamma   90.00
#
_symmetry.space_group_name_H-M   'P 1'
#
loop_
_entity.id
_entity.type
_entity.pdbx_description
1 polymer ?
#
loop_
_entity_poly.entity_id
_entity_poly.type
_entity_poly.pdbx_seq_one_letter_code
_entity_poly.pdbx_strand_id
1 'polypeptide(L)'
;EKDKVLQINCPPTPNYTNFQDKMLDDLDTHWTQLLLTKKTGLEEQRIWNYQFRKHGSCCRELYNQSMYFSLALGLKAKVNLLTTLSKHKIFHGRKYTVDKIITAVKTVSISEPKIKCSKGPQ
;
A
#
# COMPACT_ATOMS: atom_id res chain seq x y z
N GLU A 1 -21.29 -12.28 7.06
CA GLU A 1 -20.09 -12.34 6.21
C GLU A 1 -18.92 -12.72 7.11
N LYS A 2 -18.33 -13.91 6.95
CA LYS A 2 -17.27 -14.38 7.86
C LYS A 2 -16.03 -13.52 7.63
N ASP A 3 -15.50 -12.92 8.70
CA ASP A 3 -14.21 -12.23 8.66
C ASP A 3 -13.16 -13.18 8.09
N LYS A 4 -12.82 -12.98 6.81
CA LYS A 4 -11.75 -13.71 6.14
C LYS A 4 -10.47 -13.23 6.80
N VAL A 5 -9.99 -13.97 7.79
CA VAL A 5 -8.76 -13.66 8.53
C VAL A 5 -7.65 -13.48 7.50
N LEU A 6 -7.07 -12.28 7.47
CA LEU A 6 -5.95 -11.98 6.59
C LEU A 6 -4.77 -12.87 7.01
N GLN A 7 -4.38 -13.79 6.15
CA GLN A 7 -3.22 -14.63 6.40
C GLN A 7 -1.96 -13.78 6.39
N ILE A 8 -1.12 -13.99 7.41
CA ILE A 8 0.17 -13.32 7.59
C ILE A 8 1.21 -14.35 8.05
N ASN A 9 2.49 -14.11 7.76
CA ASN A 9 3.62 -14.95 8.13
C ASN A 9 3.46 -16.40 7.64
N CYS A 10 3.05 -16.60 6.38
CA CYS A 10 2.84 -17.93 5.84
C CYS A 10 4.17 -18.68 5.66
N PRO A 11 4.30 -19.93 6.15
CA PRO A 11 5.51 -20.71 5.97
C PRO A 11 5.57 -21.33 4.56
N PRO A 12 6.78 -21.54 4.00
CA PRO A 12 8.06 -21.05 4.50
C PRO A 12 8.21 -19.54 4.24
N THR A 13 8.78 -18.84 5.24
CA THR A 13 9.08 -17.41 5.12
C THR A 13 10.07 -17.19 3.98
N PRO A 14 9.75 -16.35 2.98
CA PRO A 14 10.63 -16.13 1.84
C PRO A 14 11.85 -15.31 2.26
N ASN A 15 12.95 -15.51 1.54
CA ASN A 15 14.06 -14.59 1.55
C ASN A 15 13.69 -13.31 0.80
N TYR A 16 14.30 -12.19 1.19
CA TYR A 16 14.15 -10.91 0.51
C TYR A 16 15.49 -10.50 -0.09
N THR A 17 15.48 -10.11 -1.36
CA THR A 17 16.66 -9.58 -2.06
C THR A 17 16.47 -8.09 -2.29
N ASN A 18 17.43 -7.27 -1.86
CA ASN A 18 17.32 -5.82 -2.05
C ASN A 18 17.29 -5.46 -3.55
N PHE A 19 16.36 -4.58 -3.93
CA PHE A 19 16.30 -4.03 -5.29
C PHE A 19 17.42 -3.00 -5.50
N GLN A 20 18.02 -3.00 -6.68
CA GLN A 20 19.07 -2.03 -7.09
C GLN A 20 18.80 -1.43 -8.48
N ASP A 21 17.70 -1.84 -9.11
CA ASP A 21 17.30 -1.46 -10.45
C ASP A 21 16.13 -0.46 -10.42
N LYS A 22 15.44 -0.29 -11.56
CA LYS A 22 14.26 0.58 -11.67
C LYS A 22 13.19 0.31 -10.60
N MET A 23 13.07 -0.93 -10.09
CA MET A 23 12.12 -1.25 -9.02
C MET A 23 12.44 -0.48 -7.74
N LEU A 24 13.73 -0.22 -7.45
CA LEU A 24 14.14 0.60 -6.31
C LEU A 24 13.56 2.02 -6.42
N ASP A 25 13.70 2.65 -7.57
CA ASP A 25 13.23 4.02 -7.83
C ASP A 25 11.70 4.12 -7.79
N ASP A 26 11.03 3.14 -8.39
CA ASP A 26 9.56 3.07 -8.41
C ASP A 26 9.02 2.89 -6.98
N LEU A 27 9.65 2.03 -6.16
CA LEU A 27 9.25 1.82 -4.78
C LEU A 27 9.57 3.02 -3.88
N ASP A 28 10.71 3.70 -4.05
CA ASP A 28 11.03 4.93 -3.30
C ASP A 28 9.96 6.01 -3.54
N THR A 29 9.49 6.12 -4.79
CA THR A 29 8.50 7.13 -5.20
C THR A 29 7.07 6.75 -4.78
N HIS A 30 6.69 5.48 -4.95
CA HIS A 30 5.29 5.06 -4.87
C HIS A 30 4.96 4.23 -3.62
N TRP A 31 5.97 3.72 -2.92
CA TRP A 31 5.86 3.02 -1.64
C TRP A 31 6.92 3.52 -0.65
N THR A 32 7.02 4.84 -0.50
CA THR A 32 8.01 5.51 0.34
C THR A 32 8.00 5.03 1.79
N GLN A 33 9.18 4.82 2.36
CA GLN A 33 9.38 4.29 3.71
C GLN A 33 9.45 5.44 4.74
N LEU A 34 8.30 6.08 5.02
CA LEU A 34 8.22 7.32 5.82
C LEU A 34 8.78 7.26 7.26
N LEU A 35 9.00 6.07 7.80
CA LEU A 35 9.59 5.88 9.15
C LEU A 35 11.13 5.88 9.14
N LEU A 36 11.76 5.96 7.97
CA LEU A 36 13.20 5.89 7.78
C LEU A 36 13.68 7.14 7.04
N THR A 37 14.98 7.47 7.20
CA THR A 37 15.61 8.43 6.29
C THR A 37 15.66 7.84 4.89
N LYS A 38 15.67 8.69 3.85
CA LYS A 38 15.78 8.22 2.46
C LYS A 38 16.99 7.31 2.26
N LYS A 39 18.16 7.70 2.78
CA LYS A 39 19.40 6.91 2.71
C LYS A 39 19.20 5.52 3.31
N THR A 40 18.75 5.45 4.56
CA THR A 40 18.49 4.18 5.26
C THR A 40 17.44 3.32 4.54
N GLY A 41 16.38 3.95 4.04
CA GLY A 41 15.32 3.28 3.30
C GLY A 41 15.84 2.60 2.03
N LEU A 42 16.66 3.29 1.24
CA LEU A 42 17.22 2.75 -0.01
C LEU A 42 18.26 1.65 0.25
N GLU A 43 19.14 1.87 1.23
CA GLU A 43 20.21 0.92 1.57
C GLU A 43 19.66 -0.39 2.14
N GLU A 44 18.72 -0.30 3.09
CA GLU A 44 18.30 -1.46 3.89
C GLU A 44 16.94 -2.02 3.50
N GLN A 45 16.07 -1.20 2.88
CA GLN A 45 14.74 -1.62 2.40
C GLN A 45 13.88 -2.30 3.47
N ARG A 46 14.07 -1.91 4.75
CA ARG A 46 13.53 -2.63 5.92
C ARG A 46 12.01 -2.78 5.85
N ILE A 47 11.29 -1.74 5.41
CA ILE A 47 9.82 -1.80 5.37
C ILE A 47 9.34 -2.72 4.25
N TRP A 48 9.97 -2.65 3.06
CA TRP A 48 9.59 -3.53 1.95
C TRP A 48 9.88 -4.99 2.26
N ASN A 49 11.05 -5.28 2.83
CA ASN A 49 11.42 -6.61 3.32
C ASN A 49 10.38 -7.14 4.33
N TYR A 50 10.06 -6.33 5.35
CA TYR A 50 9.06 -6.70 6.35
C TYR A 50 7.69 -7.02 5.71
N GLN A 51 7.21 -6.18 4.81
CA GLN A 51 5.92 -6.38 4.14
C GLN A 51 5.92 -7.62 3.25
N PHE A 52 7.01 -7.87 2.50
CA PHE A 52 7.12 -9.06 1.66
C PHE A 52 7.17 -10.35 2.49
N ARG A 53 7.98 -10.40 3.55
CA ARG A 53 8.06 -11.59 4.42
C ARG A 53 6.76 -11.86 5.18
N LYS A 54 6.07 -10.81 5.62
CA LYS A 54 4.82 -10.93 6.39
C LYS A 54 3.60 -11.22 5.51
N HIS A 55 3.45 -10.55 4.38
CA HIS A 55 2.26 -10.63 3.53
C HIS A 55 2.52 -11.29 2.18
N GLY A 56 3.66 -10.97 1.54
CA GLY A 56 4.07 -11.61 0.29
C GLY A 56 4.26 -13.12 0.43
N SER A 57 4.71 -13.59 1.60
CA SER A 57 4.81 -15.03 1.93
C SER A 57 3.52 -15.81 1.71
N CYS A 58 2.36 -15.17 1.87
CA CYS A 58 1.05 -15.80 1.71
C CYS A 58 0.53 -15.85 0.27
N CYS A 59 1.29 -15.30 -0.70
CA CYS A 59 0.92 -15.32 -2.12
C CYS A 59 2.09 -15.74 -3.03
N ARG A 60 3.14 -16.29 -2.45
CA ARG A 60 4.39 -16.69 -3.12
C ARG A 60 4.21 -17.71 -4.25
N GLU A 61 3.20 -18.57 -4.15
CA GLU A 61 2.90 -19.60 -5.15
C GLU A 61 2.39 -18.98 -6.47
N LEU A 62 1.93 -17.72 -6.42
CA LEU A 62 1.45 -16.96 -7.58
C LEU A 62 2.39 -15.81 -7.95
N TYR A 63 3.02 -15.19 -6.95
CA TYR A 63 3.82 -13.99 -7.13
C TYR A 63 5.17 -14.13 -6.41
N ASN A 64 6.26 -14.18 -7.17
CA ASN A 64 7.59 -13.97 -6.61
C ASN A 64 7.76 -12.51 -6.12
N GLN A 65 8.91 -12.18 -5.53
CA GLN A 65 9.15 -10.85 -4.97
C GLN A 65 8.89 -9.71 -5.97
N SER A 66 9.50 -9.77 -7.16
CA SER A 66 9.33 -8.72 -8.17
C SER A 66 7.89 -8.61 -8.64
N MET A 67 7.20 -9.74 -8.83
CA MET A 67 5.78 -9.76 -9.20
C MET A 67 4.87 -9.19 -8.12
N TYR A 68 5.15 -9.48 -6.84
CA TYR A 68 4.40 -8.94 -5.70
C TYR A 68 4.45 -7.41 -5.66
N PHE A 69 5.65 -6.83 -5.77
CA PHE A 69 5.81 -5.38 -5.79
C PHE A 69 5.26 -4.74 -7.07
N SER A 70 5.48 -5.37 -8.23
CA SER A 70 4.90 -4.92 -9.50
C SER A 70 3.38 -4.88 -9.46
N LEU A 71 2.74 -5.88 -8.86
CA LEU A 71 1.29 -5.92 -8.69
C LEU A 71 0.82 -4.79 -7.78
N ALA A 72 1.48 -4.56 -6.64
CA ALA A 72 1.14 -3.47 -5.73
C ALA A 72 1.23 -2.09 -6.42
N LEU A 73 2.32 -1.85 -7.16
CA LEU A 73 2.51 -0.63 -7.95
C LEU A 73 1.44 -0.48 -9.04
N GLY A 74 1.12 -1.56 -9.75
CA GLY A 74 0.08 -1.57 -10.77
C GLY A 74 -1.32 -1.28 -10.20
N LEU A 75 -1.65 -1.85 -9.05
CA LEU A 75 -2.92 -1.56 -8.34
C LEU A 75 -2.99 -0.10 -7.89
N LYS A 76 -1.89 0.45 -7.36
CA LYS A 76 -1.79 1.86 -7.00
C LYS A 76 -1.98 2.79 -8.21
N ALA A 77 -1.40 2.45 -9.36
CA ALA A 77 -1.52 3.26 -10.58
C ALA A 77 -2.95 3.32 -11.13
N LYS A 78 -3.78 2.29 -10.89
CA LYS A 78 -5.19 2.26 -11.33
C LYS A 78 -6.08 3.23 -10.57
N VAL A 79 -5.70 3.66 -9.37
CA VAL A 79 -6.55 4.48 -8.50
C VAL A 79 -5.82 5.74 -8.04
N ASN A 80 -6.19 6.89 -8.60
CA ASN A 80 -5.74 8.18 -8.10
C ASN A 80 -6.74 8.75 -7.07
N LEU A 81 -6.55 8.36 -5.81
CA LEU A 81 -7.42 8.80 -4.71
C LEU A 81 -7.41 10.32 -4.54
N LEU A 82 -6.26 10.99 -4.65
CA LEU A 82 -6.16 12.44 -4.43
C LEU A 82 -6.98 13.23 -5.45
N THR A 83 -6.84 12.90 -6.73
CA THR A 83 -7.65 13.52 -7.79
C THR A 83 -9.13 13.19 -7.63
N THR A 84 -9.47 11.96 -7.27
CA THR A 84 -10.86 11.53 -7.06
C THR A 84 -11.52 12.31 -5.93
N LEU A 85 -10.86 12.43 -4.79
CA LEU A 85 -11.33 13.20 -3.64
C LEU A 85 -11.50 14.68 -4.00
N SER A 86 -10.54 15.26 -4.74
CA SER A 86 -10.59 16.65 -5.18
C SER A 86 -11.80 16.92 -6.09
N LYS A 87 -12.10 16.02 -7.05
CA LYS A 87 -13.29 16.11 -7.91
C LYS A 87 -14.60 16.11 -7.11
N HIS A 88 -14.62 15.44 -5.97
CA HIS A 88 -15.76 15.39 -5.03
C HIS A 88 -15.73 16.50 -3.97
N LYS A 89 -14.90 17.54 -4.18
CA LYS A 89 -14.73 18.67 -3.25
C LYS A 89 -14.30 18.22 -1.85
N ILE A 90 -13.43 17.20 -1.80
CA ILE A 90 -12.77 16.70 -0.59
C ILE A 90 -11.30 17.09 -0.67
N PHE A 91 -10.96 18.17 0.02
CA PHE A 91 -9.62 18.74 0.13
C PHE A 91 -9.01 18.51 1.51
N HIS A 92 -7.67 18.47 1.56
CA HIS A 92 -6.91 18.39 2.80
C HIS A 92 -7.22 19.54 3.76
N GLY A 93 -7.04 19.32 5.07
CA GLY A 93 -7.23 20.34 6.12
C GLY A 93 -8.69 20.63 6.50
N ARG A 94 -9.66 19.87 5.96
CA ARG A 94 -11.09 20.02 6.26
C ARG A 94 -11.69 18.73 6.80
N LYS A 95 -12.85 18.83 7.44
CA LYS A 95 -13.60 17.70 7.98
C LYS A 95 -14.70 17.26 7.01
N TYR A 96 -14.90 15.95 6.89
CA TYR A 96 -15.93 15.33 6.06
C TYR A 96 -16.49 14.12 6.80
N THR A 97 -17.72 13.74 6.48
CA THR A 97 -18.28 12.46 6.93
C THR A 97 -17.58 11.31 6.25
N VAL A 98 -17.50 10.16 6.94
CA VAL A 98 -16.92 8.94 6.37
C VAL A 98 -17.69 8.52 5.12
N ASP A 99 -19.02 8.62 5.13
CA ASP A 99 -19.88 8.28 3.98
C ASP A 99 -19.57 9.11 2.74
N LYS A 100 -19.23 10.40 2.90
CA LYS A 100 -18.83 11.26 1.78
C LYS A 100 -17.51 10.78 1.16
N ILE A 101 -16.57 10.34 1.99
CA ILE A 101 -15.28 9.79 1.53
C ILE A 101 -15.51 8.45 0.83
N ILE A 102 -16.30 7.54 1.42
CA ILE A 102 -16.65 6.24 0.84
C ILE A 102 -17.30 6.45 -0.53
N THR A 103 -18.31 7.32 -0.62
CA THR A 103 -19.03 7.63 -1.87
C THR A 103 -18.08 8.11 -2.96
N ALA A 104 -17.17 9.03 -2.62
CA ALA A 104 -16.19 9.55 -3.58
C ALA A 104 -15.24 8.45 -4.08
N VAL A 105 -14.67 7.65 -3.18
CA VAL A 105 -13.72 6.59 -3.54
C VAL A 105 -14.39 5.45 -4.29
N LYS A 106 -15.66 5.14 -3.99
CA LYS A 106 -16.47 4.11 -4.69
C LYS A 106 -16.62 4.39 -6.19
N THR A 107 -16.44 5.62 -6.64
CA THR A 107 -16.49 5.96 -8.08
C THR A 107 -15.29 5.43 -8.88
N VAL A 108 -14.21 5.06 -8.21
CA VAL A 108 -12.96 4.57 -8.82
C VAL A 108 -12.50 3.23 -8.27
N SER A 109 -13.28 2.61 -7.38
CA SER A 109 -13.00 1.29 -6.81
C SER A 109 -14.03 0.27 -7.30
N ILE A 110 -13.59 -0.97 -7.48
CA ILE A 110 -14.47 -2.08 -7.91
C ILE A 110 -15.45 -2.45 -6.80
N SER A 111 -15.02 -2.34 -5.55
CA SER A 111 -15.80 -2.66 -4.35
C SER A 111 -15.85 -1.46 -3.41
N GLU A 112 -16.71 -1.55 -2.41
CA GLU A 112 -16.79 -0.54 -1.36
C GLU A 112 -15.47 -0.45 -0.57
N PRO A 113 -14.88 0.76 -0.44
CA PRO A 113 -13.62 0.93 0.25
C PRO A 113 -13.79 0.89 1.77
N LYS A 114 -12.83 0.26 2.47
CA LYS A 114 -12.73 0.35 3.94
C LYS A 114 -11.89 1.55 4.34
N ILE A 115 -12.49 2.51 5.04
CA ILE A 115 -11.80 3.71 5.56
C ILE A 115 -11.25 3.43 6.95
N LYS A 116 -9.94 3.64 7.14
CA LYS A 116 -9.27 3.54 8.44
C LYS A 116 -8.87 4.94 8.92
N CYS A 117 -9.30 5.31 10.13
CA CYS A 117 -9.00 6.59 10.75
C CYS A 117 -7.94 6.46 11.85
N SER A 118 -7.16 7.52 12.07
CA SER A 118 -6.26 7.68 13.22
C SER A 118 -6.51 9.05 13.86
N LYS A 119 -6.29 9.17 15.17
CA LYS A 119 -6.31 10.47 15.83
C LYS A 119 -5.09 11.27 15.36
N GLY A 120 -5.32 12.52 14.96
CA GLY A 120 -4.22 13.43 14.61
C GLY A 120 -3.38 13.81 15.83
N PRO A 121 -2.19 14.41 15.63
CA PRO A 121 -1.48 15.09 16.69
C PRO A 121 -2.41 16.10 17.37
N GLN A 122 -2.43 16.14 18.70
CA GLN A 122 -3.11 17.20 19.45
C GLN A 122 -2.40 18.53 19.24
#